data_AF-A0A3S1CA85-F1
#
_entry.id   AF-A0A3S1CA85-F1
#
_cell.length_a   1.000
_cell.length_b   1.000
_cell.length_c   1.000
_cell.angle_alpha   90.00
_cell.angle_beta   90.00
_cell.angle_gamma   90.00
#
_symmetry.space_group_name_H-M   'P 1'
#
loop_
_entity.id
_entity.type
_entity.pdbx_description
1 polymer ?
#
loop_
_entity_poly.entity_id
_entity_poly.type
_entity_poly.pdbx_seq_one_letter_code
_entity_poly.pdbx_strand_id
1 'polypeptide(L)' 'MITYKCTRNKPYINDIARKTETASRQGHYIKANSIEDAIAQMEKKFPNEKNIGFTAEEWEE' A
#
# COMPACT_ATOMS: atom_id res chain seq x y z
N MET A 1 8.97 -8.73 14.72
CA MET A 1 8.07 -7.91 13.89
C MET A 1 8.92 -7.21 12.85
N ILE A 2 8.68 -7.50 11.57
CA ILE A 2 9.42 -6.97 10.43
C ILE A 2 8.59 -5.82 9.85
N THR A 3 9.25 -4.78 9.37
CA THR A 3 8.56 -3.70 8.66
C THR A 3 8.35 -4.12 7.22
N TYR A 4 7.13 -4.01 6.72
CA TYR A 4 6.77 -4.27 5.34
C TYR A 4 6.36 -2.96 4.68
N LYS A 5 6.92 -2.68 3.51
CA LYS A 5 6.50 -1.58 2.66
C LYS A 5 5.39 -2.08 1.74
N CYS A 6 4.16 -1.71 2.05
CA CYS A 6 2.97 -2.05 1.30
C CYS A 6 2.67 -0.98 0.24
N THR A 7 2.90 -1.29 -1.02
CA THR A 7 2.66 -0.38 -2.14
C THR A 7 1.35 -0.74 -2.83
N ARG A 8 0.54 0.26 -3.18
CA ARG A 8 -0.72 0.03 -3.91
C ARG A 8 -0.46 -0.22 -5.39
N ASN A 9 -1.16 -1.18 -5.98
CA ASN A 9 -0.89 -1.62 -7.36
C ASN A 9 -1.47 -0.67 -8.43
N LYS A 10 -2.52 0.12 -8.13
CA LYS A 10 -2.98 1.23 -9.00
C LYS A 10 -2.65 2.60 -8.42
N PRO A 11 -2.29 3.58 -9.28
CA PRO A 11 -2.18 4.97 -8.87
C PRO A 11 -3.50 5.52 -8.35
N TYR A 12 -3.44 6.57 -7.52
CA TYR A 12 -4.63 7.34 -7.14
C TYR A 12 -5.12 8.09 -8.36
N ILE A 13 -6.35 7.76 -8.79
CA ILE A 13 -7.06 8.50 -9.82
C ILE A 13 -7.80 9.61 -9.08
N ASN A 14 -7.12 10.73 -8.83
CA ASN A 14 -7.79 11.93 -8.38
C ASN A 14 -8.27 12.67 -9.64
N ASP A 15 -9.59 12.75 -9.81
CA ASP A 15 -10.23 13.44 -10.94
C ASP A 15 -10.09 14.98 -10.85
N ILE A 16 -9.57 15.47 -9.73
CA ILE A 16 -9.34 16.90 -9.48
C ILE A 16 -7.89 17.24 -9.80
N ALA A 17 -7.71 17.89 -10.95
CA ALA A 17 -6.50 18.56 -11.44
C ALA A 17 -5.35 17.65 -11.92
N ARG A 18 -5.33 17.40 -13.24
CA ARG A 18 -4.21 17.58 -14.22
C ARG A 18 -2.75 17.52 -13.72
N LYS A 19 -2.47 16.71 -12.72
CA LYS A 19 -1.17 16.41 -12.17
C LYS A 19 -1.32 14.98 -11.71
N THR A 20 -0.95 14.05 -12.58
CA THR A 20 -0.72 12.67 -12.18
C THR A 20 0.26 12.76 -11.02
N GLU A 21 -0.22 12.64 -9.78
CA GLU A 21 0.63 12.58 -8.58
C GLU A 21 1.34 11.23 -8.59
N THR A 22 2.20 11.04 -9.59
CA THR A 22 3.21 9.98 -9.67
C THR A 22 4.15 10.05 -8.47
N ALA A 23 4.21 11.21 -7.79
CA ALA A 23 4.99 11.47 -6.59
C ALA A 23 4.50 10.68 -5.36
N SER A 24 3.24 10.24 -5.32
CA SER A 24 2.70 9.50 -4.18
C SER A 24 2.49 8.03 -4.53
N ARG A 25 3.56 7.36 -4.95
CA ARG A 25 3.76 5.93 -4.64
C ARG A 25 3.91 5.80 -3.12
N GLN A 26 2.82 6.05 -2.38
CA GLN A 26 2.77 5.95 -0.92
C GLN A 26 2.85 4.47 -0.56
N GLY A 27 4.08 3.97 -0.43
CA GLY A 27 4.32 2.72 0.27
C GLY A 27 3.92 2.92 1.73
N HIS A 28 2.91 2.20 2.20
CA HIS A 28 2.53 2.17 3.60
C HIS A 28 3.46 1.24 4.35
N TYR A 29 4.16 1.76 5.36
CA TYR A 29 5.02 0.95 6.21
C TYR A 29 4.18 0.33 7.33
N ILE A 30 4.10 -1.00 7.36
CA ILE A 30 3.34 -1.76 8.34
C ILE A 30 4.24 -2.77 9.01
N LYS A 31 4.19 -2.84 10.34
CA LYS A 31 4.89 -3.88 11.09
C LYS A 31 4.00 -5.12 11.17
N ALA A 32 4.48 -6.22 10.60
CA ALA A 32 3.77 -7.50 10.58
C ALA A 32 4.74 -8.65 10.87
N ASN A 33 4.20 -9.85 11.03
CA ASN A 33 5.03 -11.06 11.14
C ASN A 33 5.27 -11.73 9.79
N SER A 34 4.51 -11.37 8.76
CA SER A 34 4.61 -11.90 7.39
C SER A 34 4.00 -10.94 6.38
N ILE A 35 4.35 -11.11 5.10
CA ILE A 35 3.79 -10.36 3.97
C ILE A 35 2.26 -10.44 3.95
N GLU A 36 1.70 -11.64 4.14
CA GLU A 36 0.25 -11.87 4.15
C GLU A 36 -0.46 -11.10 5.27
N ASP A 37 0.16 -11.02 6.45
CA ASP A 37 -0.37 -10.26 7.58
C ASP A 37 -0.32 -8.75 7.31
N ALA A 38 0.76 -8.27 6.68
CA ALA A 38 0.87 -6.87 6.25
C ALA A 38 -0.21 -6.50 5.21
N ILE A 39 -0.45 -7.37 4.23
CA ILE A 39 -1.52 -7.18 3.23
C ILE A 39 -2.89 -7.25 3.89
N ALA A 40 -3.15 -8.20 4.77
CA ALA A 40 -4.43 -8.31 5.47
C ALA A 40 -4.72 -7.06 6.33
N GLN A 41 -3.70 -6.47 6.96
CA GLN A 41 -3.83 -5.20 7.65
C GLN A 41 -4.14 -4.04 6.70
N MET A 42 -3.50 -3.99 5.52
CA MET A 42 -3.85 -3.01 4.47
C MET A 42 -5.27 -3.18 3.98
N GLU A 43 -5.71 -4.40 3.69
CA GLU A 43 -7.08 -4.68 3.23
C GLU A 43 -8.14 -4.28 4.26
N LYS A 44 -7.84 -4.48 5.56
CA LYS A 44 -8.72 -4.01 6.65
C LYS A 44 -8.75 -2.48 6.75
N LYS A 45 -7.61 -1.82 6.55
CA LYS A 45 -7.48 -0.37 6.66
C LYS A 45 -8.06 0.35 5.44
N PHE A 46 -7.99 -0.27 4.28
CA PHE A 46 -8.40 0.27 2.99
C PHE A 46 -9.33 -0.71 2.23
N PRO A 47 -10.56 -0.92 2.72
CA PRO A 47 -11.50 -1.88 2.12
C PRO A 47 -11.89 -1.50 0.68
N ASN A 48 -11.94 -0.21 0.35
CA ASN A 48 -12.19 0.27 -1.02
C ASN A 48 -11.05 -0.06 -2.00
N GLU A 49 -9.84 -0.26 -1.49
CA GLU A 49 -8.63 -0.49 -2.28
C GLU A 49 -8.23 -1.98 -2.29
N LYS A 50 -8.95 -2.83 -1.56
CA LYS A 50 -8.86 -4.29 -1.64
C LYS A 50 -8.98 -4.80 -3.07
N ASN A 51 -9.88 -4.20 -3.86
CA ASN A 51 -10.08 -4.56 -5.28
C ASN A 51 -8.91 -4.16 -6.19
N ILE A 52 -8.03 -3.27 -5.72
CA ILE A 52 -6.88 -2.75 -6.45
C ILE A 52 -5.64 -3.64 -6.24
N GLY A 53 -5.57 -4.29 -5.08
CA GLY A 53 -4.43 -5.12 -4.67
C GLY A 53 -3.28 -4.29 -4.07
N PHE A 54 -2.63 -4.88 -3.08
CA PHE A 54 -1.44 -4.33 -2.42
C PHE A 54 -0.28 -5.31 -2.57
N THR A 55 0.90 -4.78 -2.81
CA THR A 55 2.16 -5.54 -2.81
C THR A 55 2.92 -5.17 -1.56
N ALA A 56 3.22 -6.15 -0.71
CA ALA A 56 4.05 -5.93 0.48
C ALA A 56 5.45 -6.51 0.24
N GLU A 57 6.47 -5.70 0.52
CA GLU A 57 7.88 -6.08 0.43
C GLU A 57 8.52 -5.89 1.81
N GLU A 58 9.40 -6.81 2.21
CA GLU A 58 10.20 -6.66 3.43
C GLU A 58 11.06 -5.41 3.32
N TRP A 59 10.97 -4.56 4.34
CA TRP A 59 11.73 -3.32 4.44
C TRP A 59 12.63 -3.41 5.66
N GLU A 60 13.88 -3.76 5.40
CA GLU A 60 14.97 -3.60 6.36
C GLU A 60 15.38 -2.12 6.37
N GLU A 61 15.28 -1.47 7.52
CA GLU A 61 15.73 -0.09 7.76
C GLU A 61 17.25 0.03 7.70
#